data_AF-A0A8T3YD43-F1
#
_entry.id   AF-A0A8T3YD43-F1
#
_cell.length_a   1.000
_cell.length_b   1.000
_cell.length_c   1.000
_cell.angle_alpha   90.00
_cell.angle_beta   90.00
_cell.angle_gamma   90.00
#
_symmetry.space_group_name_H-M   'P 1'
#
loop_
_entity.id
_entity.type
_entity.pdbx_description
1 polymer ?
#
loop_
_entity_poly.entity_id
_entity_poly.type
_entity_poly.pdbx_seq_one_letter_code
_entity_poly.pdbx_strand_id
1 'polypeptide(L)'
;MAEDKDHKHKTIREEIKHGEEFLNHLLHKHRKLKIHFSAAVVVLLIVIGTSAFFNFTFSIDNQNKAVIISSQEAVIENQTGQINSLGKLVQNQALSIANLTAFTNTQKVTIGAQQTELEKRGLYINTLLTNITTLTNSVKTKEAVINNLKDQLGQTESQVKTLEGQLTSTKSELSSSQQKVQSLTPVTKNYFVAAVSGSGGGVIVPMEVKFVGGTGIISIDVHNVEVSSTAQDSVRSAAIVAQQVTGVGLSGSDTTVSFVHGGEGVVSIDGPSAGAAITVTMIAAIQGKNMNSNVLMTGTINIDGTIGQIGGQQAKAEAAKAKGATKFLVPVGQLVNVTGLEVVEVANINQAVGLIVS
;
A
#
# COMPACT_ATOMS: atom_id res chain seq x y z
N MET A 1 1.16 -40.76 6.74
CA MET A 1 2.35 -40.76 5.84
C MET A 1 3.68 -41.04 6.54
N ALA A 2 3.76 -40.99 7.89
CA ALA A 2 4.97 -41.40 8.63
C ALA A 2 5.05 -42.92 8.87
N GLU A 3 3.92 -43.62 9.04
CA GLU A 3 3.86 -45.08 9.27
C GLU A 3 4.31 -45.92 8.06
N ASP A 4 4.11 -45.44 6.82
CA ASP A 4 4.41 -46.21 5.60
C ASP A 4 5.91 -46.19 5.23
N LYS A 5 6.67 -45.18 5.70
CA LYS A 5 8.13 -45.13 5.52
C LYS A 5 8.87 -46.05 6.48
N ASP A 6 8.38 -46.17 7.71
CA ASP A 6 9.02 -47.00 8.73
C ASP A 6 8.82 -48.50 8.41
N HIS A 7 7.68 -48.85 7.80
CA HIS A 7 7.40 -50.21 7.38
C HIS A 7 8.32 -50.67 6.23
N LYS A 8 8.53 -49.85 5.21
CA LYS A 8 9.46 -50.14 4.09
C LYS A 8 10.93 -50.21 4.51
N HIS A 9 11.37 -49.33 5.41
CA HIS A 9 12.74 -49.39 5.94
C HIS A 9 12.97 -50.62 6.81
N LYS A 10 11.95 -51.08 7.54
CA LYS A 10 12.01 -52.32 8.32
C LYS A 10 12.11 -53.55 7.43
N THR A 11 11.32 -53.63 6.35
CA THR A 11 11.36 -54.73 5.38
C THR A 11 12.73 -54.84 4.68
N ILE A 12 13.33 -53.73 4.27
CA ILE A 12 14.66 -53.74 3.61
C ILE A 12 15.77 -54.18 4.60
N ARG A 13 15.70 -53.76 5.87
CA ARG A 13 16.67 -54.22 6.89
C ARG A 13 16.54 -55.71 7.18
N GLU A 14 15.32 -56.25 7.19
CA GLU A 14 15.08 -57.68 7.39
C GLU A 14 15.59 -58.51 6.21
N GLU A 15 15.44 -58.05 4.96
CA GLU A 15 16.01 -58.72 3.78
C GLU A 15 17.54 -58.67 3.76
N ILE A 16 18.16 -57.55 4.12
CA ILE A 16 19.63 -57.45 4.24
C ILE A 16 20.14 -58.40 5.32
N LYS A 17 19.46 -58.47 6.46
CA LYS A 17 19.82 -59.38 7.56
C LYS A 17 19.70 -60.85 7.14
N HIS A 18 18.66 -61.23 6.39
CA HIS A 18 18.53 -62.57 5.82
C HIS A 18 19.63 -62.87 4.77
N GLY A 19 20.00 -61.87 3.96
CA GLY A 19 21.11 -61.98 3.01
C GLY A 19 22.46 -62.18 3.71
N GLU A 20 22.72 -61.44 4.79
CA GLU A 20 23.93 -61.59 5.61
C GLU A 20 23.95 -62.92 6.37
N GLU A 21 22.82 -63.37 6.93
CA GLU A 21 22.70 -64.66 7.60
C GLU A 21 22.89 -65.83 6.62
N PHE A 22 22.36 -65.71 5.39
CA PHE A 22 22.58 -66.69 4.32
C PHE A 22 24.04 -66.73 3.87
N LEU A 23 24.68 -65.56 3.70
CA LEU A 23 26.09 -65.46 3.35
C LEU A 23 26.99 -66.01 4.47
N ASN A 24 26.66 -65.73 5.73
CA ASN A 24 27.36 -66.27 6.89
C ASN A 24 27.14 -67.78 7.04
N HIS A 25 25.95 -68.29 6.73
CA HIS A 25 25.68 -69.73 6.68
C HIS A 25 26.50 -70.42 5.59
N LEU A 26 26.60 -69.83 4.39
CA LEU A 26 27.45 -70.32 3.31
C LEU A 26 28.94 -70.24 3.65
N LEU A 27 29.39 -69.17 4.30
CA LEU A 27 30.77 -69.02 4.79
C LEU A 27 31.10 -70.03 5.89
N HIS A 28 30.17 -70.30 6.82
CA HIS A 28 30.32 -71.29 7.88
C HIS A 28 30.36 -72.72 7.31
N LYS A 29 29.54 -73.02 6.29
CA LYS A 29 29.56 -74.28 5.54
C LYS A 29 30.89 -74.45 4.78
N HIS A 30 31.41 -73.39 4.17
CA HIS A 30 32.74 -73.37 3.56
C HIS A 30 33.88 -73.54 4.57
N ARG A 31 33.76 -72.98 5.78
CA ARG A 31 34.75 -73.14 6.86
C ARG A 31 34.76 -74.58 7.39
N LYS A 32 33.59 -75.21 7.58
CA LYS A 32 33.47 -76.65 7.88
C LYS A 32 34.04 -77.52 6.76
N LEU A 33 33.85 -77.14 5.49
CA LEU A 33 34.43 -77.84 4.35
C LEU A 33 35.96 -77.74 4.33
N LYS A 34 36.54 -76.57 4.63
CA LYS A 34 37.99 -76.38 4.78
C LYS A 34 38.58 -77.20 5.94
N ILE A 35 37.88 -77.29 7.08
CA ILE A 35 38.32 -78.09 8.24
C ILE A 35 38.29 -79.59 7.91
N HIS A 36 37.23 -80.07 7.25
CA HIS A 36 37.16 -81.48 6.81
C HIS A 36 38.20 -81.82 5.73
N PHE A 37 38.55 -80.88 4.83
CA PHE A 37 39.58 -81.09 3.83
C PHE A 37 41.00 -81.09 4.44
N SER A 38 41.26 -80.23 5.43
CA SER A 38 42.51 -80.26 6.19
C SER A 38 42.66 -81.57 6.99
N ALA A 39 41.57 -82.08 7.58
CA ALA A 39 41.58 -83.37 8.26
C ALA A 39 41.75 -84.54 7.28
N ALA A 40 41.12 -84.51 6.09
CA ALA A 40 41.26 -85.54 5.08
C ALA A 40 42.67 -85.59 4.45
N VAL A 41 43.33 -84.44 4.25
CA VAL A 41 44.72 -84.38 3.75
C VAL A 41 45.72 -84.84 4.82
N VAL A 42 45.46 -84.56 6.11
CA VAL A 42 46.27 -85.10 7.23
C VAL A 42 46.08 -86.62 7.37
N VAL A 43 44.86 -87.14 7.20
CA VAL A 43 44.61 -88.60 7.18
C VAL A 43 45.27 -89.26 5.95
N LEU A 44 45.30 -88.60 4.79
CA LEU A 44 45.96 -89.12 3.59
C LEU A 44 47.50 -89.16 3.73
N LEU A 45 48.10 -88.18 4.42
CA LEU A 45 49.54 -88.19 4.73
C LEU A 45 49.91 -89.24 5.81
N ILE A 46 48.99 -89.53 6.75
CA ILE A 46 49.18 -90.59 7.75
C ILE A 46 49.06 -91.99 7.12
N VAL A 47 48.16 -92.21 6.16
CA VAL A 47 47.97 -93.51 5.48
C VAL A 47 49.15 -93.88 4.57
N ILE A 48 49.90 -92.90 4.04
CA ILE A 48 51.11 -93.16 3.22
C ILE A 48 52.35 -93.41 4.11
N GLY A 49 52.32 -93.00 5.38
CA GLY A 49 53.47 -93.08 6.31
C GLY A 49 53.57 -94.32 7.20
N THR A 50 52.58 -95.22 7.24
CA THR A 50 52.55 -96.30 8.27
C THR A 50 52.34 -97.73 7.78
N SER A 51 52.56 -98.08 6.51
CA SER A 51 52.50 -99.49 6.10
C SER A 51 53.32 -99.85 4.85
N ALA A 52 54.64 -100.04 5.03
CA ALA A 52 55.45 -101.03 4.30
C ALA A 52 56.89 -101.10 4.86
N PHE A 53 57.13 -102.02 5.81
CA PHE A 53 58.46 -102.60 6.04
C PHE A 53 58.78 -103.52 4.84
N PHE A 54 59.89 -103.31 4.13
CA PHE A 54 60.40 -104.27 3.13
C PHE A 54 61.80 -104.76 3.53
N ASN A 55 61.89 -106.04 3.88
CA ASN A 55 63.16 -106.77 4.06
C ASN A 55 63.71 -107.18 2.69
N PHE A 56 64.85 -106.62 2.27
CA PHE A 56 65.64 -107.16 1.16
C PHE A 56 66.54 -108.30 1.66
N THR A 57 66.46 -109.48 1.03
CA THR A 57 67.36 -110.61 1.33
C THR A 57 68.44 -110.67 0.24
N PHE A 58 69.70 -110.46 0.62
CA PHE A 58 70.86 -110.59 -0.26
C PHE A 58 71.45 -111.99 -0.16
N SER A 59 71.83 -112.60 -1.28
CA SER A 59 72.63 -113.83 -1.31
C SER A 59 73.90 -113.58 -2.13
N ILE A 60 75.05 -113.92 -1.56
CA ILE A 60 76.38 -113.83 -2.19
C ILE A 60 76.78 -115.24 -2.62
N ASP A 61 77.19 -115.45 -3.88
CA ASP A 61 77.77 -116.72 -4.32
C ASP A 61 79.28 -116.81 -4.01
N ASN A 62 79.88 -118.00 -4.18
CA ASN A 62 81.31 -118.26 -3.91
C ASN A 62 82.32 -117.44 -4.76
N GLN A 63 81.88 -116.47 -5.57
CA GLN A 63 82.68 -115.48 -6.31
C GLN A 63 82.42 -114.03 -5.83
N ASN A 64 81.72 -113.83 -4.72
CA ASN A 64 81.49 -112.54 -4.06
C ASN A 64 80.66 -111.50 -4.87
N LYS A 65 79.64 -111.94 -5.64
CA LYS A 65 78.62 -111.07 -6.25
C LYS A 65 77.22 -111.34 -5.69
N ALA A 66 76.47 -110.27 -5.40
CA ALA A 66 75.07 -110.34 -4.97
C ALA A 66 74.12 -109.95 -6.12
N VAL A 67 73.07 -110.75 -6.35
CA VAL A 67 72.04 -110.55 -7.38
C VAL A 67 70.64 -110.60 -6.75
N ILE A 68 69.75 -109.66 -7.09
CA ILE A 68 68.33 -109.65 -6.67
C ILE A 68 67.47 -110.29 -7.77
N ILE A 69 66.59 -111.23 -7.39
CA ILE A 69 65.64 -111.94 -8.27
C ILE A 69 64.22 -111.42 -7.99
N SER A 70 63.47 -111.02 -9.02
CA SER A 70 62.21 -110.27 -8.95
C SER A 70 60.94 -111.09 -9.29
N SER A 71 59.77 -110.58 -8.86
CA SER A 71 58.50 -110.48 -9.64
C SER A 71 57.39 -109.82 -8.80
N GLN A 72 57.46 -108.48 -8.66
CA GLN A 72 56.45 -107.62 -7.99
C GLN A 72 56.03 -106.47 -8.93
N GLU A 73 55.46 -106.78 -10.10
CA GLU A 73 54.93 -105.73 -11.02
C GLU A 73 53.40 -105.54 -10.91
N ALA A 74 52.63 -106.62 -10.74
CA ALA A 74 51.17 -106.57 -10.82
C ALA A 74 50.44 -105.90 -9.63
N VAL A 75 51.02 -105.93 -8.42
CA VAL A 75 50.40 -105.31 -7.22
C VAL A 75 50.64 -103.80 -7.17
N ILE A 76 51.76 -103.33 -7.74
CA ILE A 76 52.12 -101.91 -7.82
C ILE A 76 51.25 -101.19 -8.87
N GLU A 77 50.92 -101.85 -9.99
CA GLU A 77 50.05 -101.29 -11.04
C GLU A 77 48.62 -100.96 -10.54
N ASN A 78 48.00 -101.86 -9.77
CA ASN A 78 46.62 -101.67 -9.28
C ASN A 78 46.53 -100.51 -8.27
N GLN A 79 47.50 -100.38 -7.36
CA GLN A 79 47.57 -99.25 -6.42
C GLN A 79 47.90 -97.93 -7.13
N THR A 80 48.73 -97.95 -8.17
CA THR A 80 49.05 -96.77 -9.00
C THR A 80 47.81 -96.27 -9.76
N GLY A 81 46.94 -97.17 -10.25
CA GLY A 81 45.67 -96.82 -10.88
C GLY A 81 44.67 -96.13 -9.94
N GLN A 82 44.57 -96.59 -8.68
CA GLN A 82 43.72 -95.98 -7.67
C GLN A 82 44.24 -94.60 -7.23
N ILE A 83 45.55 -94.45 -7.04
CA ILE A 83 46.19 -93.17 -6.71
C ILE A 83 46.00 -92.15 -7.84
N ASN A 84 46.14 -92.56 -9.10
CA ASN A 84 45.89 -91.70 -10.27
C ASN A 84 44.42 -91.27 -10.37
N SER A 85 43.48 -92.16 -10.02
CA SER A 85 42.05 -91.86 -10.02
C SER A 85 41.68 -90.88 -8.89
N LEU A 86 42.26 -91.04 -7.71
CA LEU A 86 42.14 -90.10 -6.58
C LEU A 86 42.79 -88.75 -6.90
N GLY A 87 43.96 -88.73 -7.54
CA GLY A 87 44.63 -87.51 -8.00
C GLY A 87 43.76 -86.72 -8.98
N LYS A 88 43.13 -87.39 -9.95
CA LYS A 88 42.15 -86.78 -10.87
C LYS A 88 40.92 -86.24 -10.13
N LEU A 89 40.41 -86.96 -9.12
CA LEU A 89 39.28 -86.51 -8.32
C LEU A 89 39.61 -85.25 -7.50
N VAL A 90 40.77 -85.22 -6.84
CA VAL A 90 41.26 -84.05 -6.09
C VAL A 90 41.49 -82.87 -7.01
N GLN A 91 42.07 -83.09 -8.20
CA GLN A 91 42.28 -82.05 -9.20
C GLN A 91 40.94 -81.47 -9.72
N ASN A 92 39.95 -82.33 -9.99
CA ASN A 92 38.61 -81.89 -10.40
C ASN A 92 37.90 -81.10 -9.30
N GLN A 93 38.02 -81.53 -8.04
CA GLN A 93 37.47 -80.80 -6.90
C GLN A 93 38.17 -79.45 -6.69
N ALA A 94 39.51 -79.40 -6.83
CA ALA A 94 40.26 -78.15 -6.76
C ALA A 94 39.86 -77.16 -7.86
N LEU A 95 39.64 -77.65 -9.09
CA LEU A 95 39.15 -76.84 -10.21
C LEU A 95 37.73 -76.31 -9.94
N SER A 96 36.84 -77.15 -9.39
CA SER A 96 35.48 -76.74 -9.00
C SER A 96 35.49 -75.65 -7.92
N ILE A 97 36.35 -75.79 -6.90
CA ILE A 97 36.52 -74.78 -5.84
C ILE A 97 37.08 -73.47 -6.40
N ALA A 98 38.04 -73.54 -7.33
CA ALA A 98 38.59 -72.36 -7.99
C ALA A 98 37.50 -71.61 -8.80
N ASN A 99 36.69 -72.33 -9.56
CA ASN A 99 35.58 -71.75 -10.32
C ASN A 99 34.52 -71.12 -9.40
N LEU A 100 34.16 -71.78 -8.30
CA LEU A 100 33.21 -71.25 -7.33
C LEU A 100 33.75 -70.00 -6.63
N THR A 101 35.06 -69.97 -6.33
CA THR A 101 35.72 -68.81 -5.74
C THR A 101 35.76 -67.64 -6.72
N ALA A 102 36.09 -67.89 -7.99
CA ALA A 102 36.06 -66.88 -9.04
C ALA A 102 34.65 -66.30 -9.22
N PHE A 103 33.62 -67.16 -9.32
CA PHE A 103 32.22 -66.73 -9.37
C PHE A 103 31.82 -65.89 -8.15
N THR A 104 32.20 -66.32 -6.95
CA THR A 104 31.91 -65.57 -5.71
C THR A 104 32.58 -64.20 -5.70
N ASN A 105 33.83 -64.10 -6.14
CA ASN A 105 34.54 -62.83 -6.23
C ASN A 105 33.90 -61.90 -7.25
N THR A 106 33.52 -62.40 -8.43
CA THR A 106 32.78 -61.62 -9.44
C THR A 106 31.45 -61.12 -8.87
N GLN A 107 30.68 -61.98 -8.19
CA GLN A 107 29.42 -61.57 -7.56
C GLN A 107 29.62 -60.48 -6.50
N LYS A 108 30.66 -60.59 -5.65
CA LYS A 108 30.99 -59.55 -4.67
C LYS A 108 31.29 -58.20 -5.32
N VAL A 109 32.03 -58.19 -6.43
CA VAL A 109 32.32 -56.95 -7.17
C VAL A 109 31.03 -56.35 -7.75
N THR A 110 30.16 -57.17 -8.35
CA THR A 110 28.87 -56.71 -8.89
C THR A 110 27.95 -56.15 -7.80
N ILE A 111 27.84 -56.83 -6.65
CA ILE A 111 27.04 -56.37 -5.51
C ILE A 111 27.60 -55.05 -4.96
N GLY A 112 28.92 -54.93 -4.80
CA GLY A 112 29.55 -53.69 -4.32
C GLY A 112 29.31 -52.50 -5.26
N ALA A 113 29.35 -52.73 -6.58
CA ALA A 113 29.01 -51.71 -7.57
C ALA A 113 27.53 -51.29 -7.49
N GLN A 114 26.62 -52.24 -7.33
CA GLN A 114 25.18 -51.97 -7.15
C GLN A 114 24.92 -51.20 -5.84
N GLN A 115 25.59 -51.56 -4.74
CA GLN A 115 25.47 -50.87 -3.46
C GLN A 115 25.93 -49.41 -3.55
N THR A 116 27.07 -49.16 -4.21
CA THR A 116 27.58 -47.79 -4.43
C THR A 116 26.59 -46.95 -5.25
N GLU A 117 25.97 -47.53 -6.27
CA GLU A 117 24.96 -46.84 -7.08
C GLU A 117 23.67 -46.56 -6.27
N LEU A 118 23.25 -47.50 -5.41
CA LEU A 118 22.13 -47.29 -4.49
C LEU A 118 22.40 -46.17 -3.48
N GLU A 119 23.62 -46.08 -2.96
CA GLU A 119 24.04 -44.98 -2.06
C GLU A 119 23.98 -43.62 -2.76
N LYS A 120 24.47 -43.52 -4.00
CA LYS A 120 24.37 -42.29 -4.82
C LYS A 120 22.91 -41.88 -5.05
N ARG A 121 22.05 -42.85 -5.39
CA ARG A 121 20.60 -42.62 -5.56
C ARG A 121 19.94 -42.18 -4.25
N GLY A 122 20.32 -42.78 -3.12
CA GLY A 122 19.85 -42.39 -1.80
C GLY A 122 20.19 -40.93 -1.47
N LEU A 123 21.42 -40.51 -1.76
CA LEU A 123 21.84 -39.11 -1.59
C LEU A 123 21.04 -38.16 -2.49
N TYR A 124 20.84 -38.51 -3.75
CA TYR A 124 20.03 -37.72 -4.68
C TYR A 124 18.57 -37.59 -4.22
N ILE A 125 17.97 -38.68 -3.73
CA ILE A 125 16.62 -38.69 -3.16
C ILE A 125 16.54 -37.77 -1.93
N ASN A 126 17.54 -37.79 -1.04
CA ASN A 126 17.57 -36.90 0.13
C ASN A 126 17.64 -35.42 -0.26
N THR A 127 18.43 -35.08 -1.28
CA THR A 127 18.47 -33.71 -1.84
C THR A 127 17.12 -33.30 -2.41
N LEU A 128 16.46 -34.17 -3.19
CA LEU A 128 15.12 -33.92 -3.72
C LEU A 128 14.08 -33.73 -2.60
N LEU A 129 14.11 -34.57 -1.57
CA LEU A 129 13.21 -34.46 -0.42
C LEU A 129 13.41 -33.13 0.33
N THR A 130 14.66 -32.68 0.47
CA THR A 130 14.99 -31.39 1.09
C THR A 130 14.43 -30.25 0.25
N ASN A 131 14.63 -30.27 -1.07
CA ASN A 131 14.11 -29.26 -1.98
C ASN A 131 12.58 -29.21 -1.99
N ILE A 132 11.91 -30.38 -2.02
CA ILE A 132 10.45 -30.49 -1.94
C ILE A 132 9.95 -29.90 -0.61
N THR A 133 10.64 -30.17 0.50
CA THR A 133 10.27 -29.63 1.82
C THR A 133 10.40 -28.10 1.83
N THR A 134 11.51 -27.57 1.33
CA THR A 134 11.74 -26.12 1.22
C THR A 134 10.71 -25.44 0.33
N LEU A 135 10.40 -26.02 -0.85
CA LEU A 135 9.37 -25.52 -1.76
C LEU A 135 7.99 -25.55 -1.12
N THR A 136 7.65 -26.64 -0.42
CA THR A 136 6.37 -26.78 0.30
C THR A 136 6.20 -25.70 1.35
N ASN A 137 7.27 -25.41 2.12
CA ASN A 137 7.24 -24.34 3.11
C ASN A 137 7.10 -22.96 2.45
N SER A 138 7.81 -22.72 1.33
CA SER A 138 7.67 -21.48 0.56
C SER A 138 6.25 -21.27 0.03
N VAL A 139 5.60 -22.33 -0.49
CA VAL A 139 4.20 -22.29 -0.93
C VAL A 139 3.28 -21.93 0.23
N LYS A 140 3.40 -22.60 1.39
CA LYS A 140 2.59 -22.28 2.58
C LYS A 140 2.74 -20.83 3.02
N THR A 141 3.97 -20.29 3.02
CA THR A 141 4.20 -18.89 3.36
C THR A 141 3.54 -17.96 2.35
N LYS A 142 3.63 -18.26 1.05
CA LYS A 142 2.98 -17.45 0.00
C LYS A 142 1.46 -17.51 0.10
N GLU A 143 0.88 -18.66 0.40
CA GLU A 143 -0.56 -18.80 0.63
C GLU A 143 -1.03 -17.94 1.82
N ALA A 144 -0.27 -17.92 2.92
CA ALA A 144 -0.57 -17.06 4.05
C ALA A 144 -0.53 -15.56 3.68
N VAL A 145 0.46 -15.14 2.89
CA VAL A 145 0.56 -13.75 2.38
C VAL A 145 -0.63 -13.42 1.47
N ILE A 146 -1.02 -14.32 0.56
CA ILE A 146 -2.17 -14.12 -0.33
C ILE A 146 -3.46 -13.95 0.47
N ASN A 147 -3.66 -14.75 1.51
CA ASN A 147 -4.84 -14.64 2.36
C ASN A 147 -4.87 -13.30 3.10
N ASN A 148 -3.74 -12.85 3.65
CA ASN A 148 -3.67 -11.55 4.31
C ASN A 148 -3.97 -10.39 3.34
N LEU A 149 -3.43 -10.43 2.11
CA LEU A 149 -3.71 -9.42 1.09
C LEU A 149 -5.20 -9.40 0.68
N LYS A 150 -5.86 -10.57 0.61
CA LYS A 150 -7.30 -10.65 0.35
C LYS A 150 -8.11 -9.98 1.47
N ASP A 151 -7.74 -10.18 2.72
CA ASP A 151 -8.42 -9.55 3.86
C ASP A 151 -8.26 -8.03 3.81
N GLN A 152 -7.05 -7.53 3.51
CA GLN A 152 -6.78 -6.10 3.36
C GLN A 152 -7.57 -5.48 2.20
N LEU A 153 -7.70 -6.19 1.07
CA LEU A 153 -8.49 -5.73 -0.06
C LEU A 153 -9.97 -5.59 0.33
N GLY A 154 -10.54 -6.59 1.01
CA GLY A 154 -11.93 -6.54 1.46
C GLY A 154 -12.21 -5.38 2.44
N GLN A 155 -11.27 -5.08 3.34
CA GLN A 155 -11.37 -3.91 4.21
C GLN A 155 -11.37 -2.60 3.42
N THR A 156 -10.48 -2.50 2.43
CA THR A 156 -10.37 -1.31 1.57
C THR A 156 -11.64 -1.10 0.74
N GLU A 157 -12.19 -2.15 0.15
CA GLU A 157 -13.46 -2.10 -0.60
C GLU A 157 -14.62 -1.61 0.27
N SER A 158 -14.70 -2.09 1.53
CA SER A 158 -15.71 -1.62 2.48
C SER A 158 -15.55 -0.14 2.85
N GLN A 159 -14.31 0.34 2.97
CA GLN A 159 -14.02 1.76 3.22
C GLN A 159 -14.44 2.62 2.03
N VAL A 160 -14.08 2.21 0.80
CA VAL A 160 -14.48 2.91 -0.43
C VAL A 160 -16.01 3.02 -0.52
N LYS A 161 -16.73 1.93 -0.29
CA LYS A 161 -18.20 1.93 -0.31
C LYS A 161 -18.82 2.89 0.71
N THR A 162 -18.21 3.00 1.90
CA THR A 162 -18.65 3.94 2.94
C THR A 162 -18.42 5.39 2.49
N LEU A 163 -17.24 5.67 1.93
CA LEU A 163 -16.89 6.99 1.42
C LEU A 163 -17.76 7.42 0.24
N GLU A 164 -18.10 6.50 -0.67
CA GLU A 164 -19.04 6.76 -1.77
C GLU A 164 -20.44 7.11 -1.26
N GLY A 165 -20.91 6.43 -0.20
CA GLY A 165 -22.16 6.76 0.48
C GLY A 165 -22.13 8.19 1.05
N GLN A 166 -21.07 8.52 1.78
CA GLN A 166 -20.85 9.86 2.34
C GLN A 166 -20.81 10.95 1.25
N LEU A 167 -20.05 10.71 0.17
CA LEU A 167 -19.95 11.63 -0.97
C LEU A 167 -21.31 11.90 -1.61
N THR A 168 -22.15 10.86 -1.71
CA THR A 168 -23.51 10.99 -2.28
C THR A 168 -24.40 11.85 -1.40
N SER A 169 -24.38 11.65 -0.07
CA SER A 169 -25.10 12.51 0.88
C SER A 169 -24.61 13.96 0.84
N THR A 170 -23.30 14.19 0.88
CA THR A 170 -22.72 15.54 0.79
C THR A 170 -23.07 16.23 -0.53
N LYS A 171 -23.09 15.50 -1.66
CA LYS A 171 -23.49 16.04 -2.96
C LYS A 171 -24.98 16.43 -2.98
N SER A 172 -25.83 15.66 -2.32
CA SER A 172 -27.26 15.99 -2.15
C SER A 172 -27.45 17.25 -1.31
N GLU A 173 -26.75 17.37 -0.18
CA GLU A 173 -26.78 18.55 0.68
C GLU A 173 -26.22 19.80 -0.03
N LEU A 174 -25.13 19.66 -0.77
CA LEU A 174 -24.55 20.73 -1.58
C LEU A 174 -25.52 21.20 -2.66
N SER A 175 -26.18 20.28 -3.37
CA SER A 175 -27.16 20.61 -4.41
C SER A 175 -28.35 21.38 -3.82
N SER A 176 -28.83 20.98 -2.65
CA SER A 176 -29.91 21.71 -1.94
C SER A 176 -29.47 23.10 -1.45
N SER A 177 -28.21 23.24 -1.03
CA SER A 177 -27.63 24.53 -0.64
C SER A 177 -27.36 25.43 -1.85
N GLN A 178 -26.91 24.87 -2.98
CA GLN A 178 -26.70 25.58 -4.24
C GLN A 178 -28.01 26.07 -4.86
N GLN A 179 -29.10 25.29 -4.78
CA GLN A 179 -30.43 25.76 -5.18
C GLN A 179 -30.92 26.92 -4.30
N LYS A 180 -30.61 26.90 -2.99
CA LYS A 180 -30.89 28.02 -2.08
C LYS A 180 -30.07 29.27 -2.39
N VAL A 181 -28.85 29.11 -2.92
CA VAL A 181 -27.99 30.22 -3.38
C VAL A 181 -28.39 30.73 -4.77
N GLN A 182 -28.79 29.85 -5.71
CA GLN A 182 -29.30 30.25 -7.03
C GLN A 182 -30.67 30.94 -6.96
N SER A 183 -31.44 30.71 -5.90
CA SER A 183 -32.67 31.48 -5.63
C SER A 183 -32.42 32.88 -5.04
N LEU A 184 -31.16 33.28 -4.82
CA LEU A 184 -30.84 34.66 -4.48
C LEU A 184 -30.98 35.51 -5.75
N THR A 185 -32.22 35.93 -6.04
CA THR A 185 -32.47 37.07 -6.92
C THR A 185 -31.51 38.19 -6.54
N PRO A 186 -30.80 38.81 -7.50
CA PRO A 186 -29.91 39.92 -7.21
C PRO A 186 -30.60 40.93 -6.30
N VAL A 187 -30.04 41.17 -5.12
CA VAL A 187 -30.61 42.16 -4.20
C VAL A 187 -30.01 43.49 -4.57
N THR A 188 -30.83 44.32 -5.22
CA THR A 188 -30.46 45.67 -5.62
C THR A 188 -31.18 46.68 -4.73
N LYS A 189 -30.43 47.63 -4.17
CA LYS A 189 -30.98 48.79 -3.45
C LYS A 189 -30.44 50.08 -4.04
N ASN A 190 -31.34 51.03 -4.21
CA ASN A 190 -31.04 52.35 -4.76
C ASN A 190 -31.14 53.41 -3.67
N TYR A 191 -30.17 54.32 -3.64
CA TYR A 191 -30.16 55.47 -2.75
C TYR A 191 -29.67 56.72 -3.49
N PHE A 192 -29.81 57.88 -2.86
CA PHE A 192 -29.31 59.14 -3.41
C PHE A 192 -28.28 59.73 -2.46
N VAL A 193 -27.09 60.04 -2.99
CA VAL A 193 -25.98 60.61 -2.22
C VAL A 193 -25.87 62.09 -2.53
N ALA A 194 -25.73 62.92 -1.48
CA ALA A 194 -25.47 64.34 -1.65
C ALA A 194 -23.97 64.63 -1.78
N ALA A 195 -23.59 65.29 -2.87
CA ALA A 195 -22.23 65.67 -3.21
C ALA A 195 -22.13 67.17 -3.51
N VAL A 196 -20.91 67.66 -3.73
CA VAL A 196 -20.62 69.04 -4.12
C VAL A 196 -19.92 69.00 -5.48
N SER A 197 -20.37 69.81 -6.43
CA SER A 197 -19.74 69.96 -7.74
C SER A 197 -18.47 70.81 -7.65
N GLY A 198 -17.63 70.78 -8.70
CA GLY A 198 -16.46 71.65 -8.80
C GLY A 198 -16.77 73.16 -8.78
N SER A 199 -18.02 73.55 -9.04
CA SER A 199 -18.51 74.94 -8.90
C SER A 199 -18.96 75.31 -7.48
N GLY A 200 -18.88 74.38 -6.52
CA GLY A 200 -19.31 74.56 -5.13
C GLY A 200 -20.81 74.37 -4.91
N GLY A 201 -21.57 74.05 -5.95
CA GLY A 201 -23.01 73.76 -5.86
C GLY A 201 -23.28 72.34 -5.36
N GLY A 202 -24.39 72.14 -4.65
CA GLY A 202 -24.79 70.80 -4.23
C GLY A 202 -25.41 70.01 -5.39
N VAL A 203 -25.09 68.72 -5.47
CA VAL A 203 -25.65 67.79 -6.47
C VAL A 203 -26.09 66.49 -5.80
N ILE A 204 -27.16 65.88 -6.32
CA ILE A 204 -27.61 64.56 -5.89
C ILE A 204 -27.20 63.52 -6.92
N VAL A 205 -26.49 62.49 -6.47
CA VAL A 205 -26.00 61.38 -7.28
C VAL A 205 -26.79 60.11 -6.93
N PRO A 206 -27.53 59.52 -7.87
CA PRO A 206 -28.09 58.19 -7.72
C PRO A 206 -26.99 57.14 -7.51
N MET A 207 -27.19 56.26 -6.55
CA MET A 207 -26.29 55.17 -6.20
C MET A 207 -27.07 53.87 -6.12
N GLU A 208 -26.50 52.82 -6.70
CA GLU A 208 -27.01 51.45 -6.64
C GLU A 208 -25.99 50.59 -5.87
N VAL A 209 -26.50 49.72 -4.98
CA VAL A 209 -25.73 48.62 -4.39
C VAL A 209 -26.40 47.32 -4.79
N LYS A 210 -25.64 46.44 -5.43
CA LYS A 210 -26.10 45.16 -5.93
C LYS A 210 -25.33 44.02 -5.30
N PHE A 211 -26.06 43.05 -4.76
CA PHE A 211 -25.53 41.79 -4.25
C PHE A 211 -25.93 40.64 -5.18
N VAL A 212 -24.94 39.86 -5.60
CA VAL A 212 -25.10 38.65 -6.43
C VAL A 212 -24.30 37.52 -5.79
N GLY A 213 -24.82 36.28 -5.83
CA GLY A 213 -24.06 35.12 -5.35
C GLY A 213 -22.67 35.05 -6.00
N GLY A 214 -21.62 34.92 -5.18
CA GLY A 214 -20.24 35.10 -5.63
C GLY A 214 -19.20 34.67 -4.59
N THR A 215 -17.97 35.16 -4.72
CA THR A 215 -16.82 34.80 -3.86
C THR A 215 -16.47 35.86 -2.82
N GLY A 216 -17.23 36.96 -2.77
CA GLY A 216 -17.02 38.05 -1.83
C GLY A 216 -16.22 39.21 -2.39
N ILE A 217 -16.19 39.36 -3.72
CA ILE A 217 -15.52 40.48 -4.38
C ILE A 217 -16.36 41.75 -4.16
N ILE A 218 -15.70 42.80 -3.68
CA ILE A 218 -16.31 44.13 -3.59
C ILE A 218 -15.74 44.97 -4.73
N SER A 219 -16.63 45.49 -5.56
CA SER A 219 -16.32 46.23 -6.78
C SER A 219 -17.06 47.56 -6.81
N ILE A 220 -16.48 48.54 -7.50
CA ILE A 220 -17.14 49.80 -7.84
C ILE A 220 -17.27 49.83 -9.36
N ASP A 221 -18.46 50.13 -9.85
CA ASP A 221 -18.69 50.35 -11.27
C ASP A 221 -18.15 51.74 -11.66
N VAL A 222 -17.18 51.72 -12.57
CA VAL A 222 -16.46 52.91 -13.06
C VAL A 222 -16.98 53.38 -14.41
N HIS A 223 -18.10 52.83 -14.90
CA HIS A 223 -18.68 53.27 -16.15
C HIS A 223 -19.12 54.74 -16.06
N ASN A 224 -18.49 55.62 -16.85
CA ASN A 224 -18.72 57.07 -16.87
C ASN A 224 -18.52 57.78 -15.51
N VAL A 225 -17.77 57.17 -14.59
CA VAL A 225 -17.47 57.73 -13.27
C VAL A 225 -15.98 57.61 -13.00
N GLU A 226 -15.35 58.71 -12.60
CA GLU A 226 -14.00 58.70 -12.08
C GLU A 226 -14.06 58.49 -10.57
N VAL A 227 -13.41 57.42 -10.09
CA VAL A 227 -13.46 56.98 -8.69
C VAL A 227 -12.09 57.24 -8.06
N SER A 228 -12.03 58.11 -7.05
CA SER A 228 -10.78 58.34 -6.32
C SER A 228 -10.47 57.20 -5.35
N SER A 229 -9.21 57.10 -4.89
CA SER A 229 -8.81 56.09 -3.88
C SER A 229 -9.64 56.21 -2.60
N THR A 230 -10.01 57.43 -2.21
CA THR A 230 -10.85 57.68 -1.01
C THR A 230 -12.27 57.13 -1.15
N ALA A 231 -12.82 57.09 -2.36
CA ALA A 231 -14.11 56.47 -2.64
C ALA A 231 -14.01 54.93 -2.52
N GLN A 232 -12.90 54.33 -2.96
CA GLN A 232 -12.62 52.90 -2.76
C GLN A 232 -12.52 52.55 -1.28
N ASP A 233 -11.79 53.36 -0.50
CA ASP A 233 -11.67 53.18 0.95
C ASP A 233 -13.01 53.31 1.67
N SER A 234 -13.89 54.19 1.17
CA SER A 234 -15.24 54.36 1.71
C SER A 234 -16.12 53.14 1.47
N VAL A 235 -16.07 52.55 0.28
CA VAL A 235 -16.81 51.31 -0.04
C VAL A 235 -16.28 50.14 0.78
N ARG A 236 -14.96 50.04 0.94
CA ARG A 236 -14.35 49.01 1.80
C ARG A 236 -14.78 49.16 3.26
N SER A 237 -14.72 50.39 3.79
CA SER A 237 -15.11 50.68 5.17
C SER A 237 -16.60 50.40 5.38
N ALA A 238 -17.44 50.79 4.43
CA ALA A 238 -18.86 50.50 4.44
C ALA A 238 -19.17 49.00 4.48
N ALA A 239 -18.47 48.20 3.67
CA ALA A 239 -18.66 46.75 3.67
C ALA A 239 -18.24 46.10 5.00
N ILE A 240 -17.18 46.59 5.65
CA ILE A 240 -16.77 46.10 6.98
C ILE A 240 -17.83 46.43 8.03
N VAL A 241 -18.27 47.69 8.08
CA VAL A 241 -19.27 48.14 9.05
C VAL A 241 -20.62 47.46 8.80
N ALA A 242 -21.04 47.29 7.55
CA ALA A 242 -22.27 46.57 7.22
C ALA A 242 -22.25 45.12 7.72
N GLN A 243 -21.12 44.41 7.60
CA GLN A 243 -20.95 43.06 8.16
C GLN A 243 -21.03 43.06 9.69
N GLN A 244 -20.40 44.03 10.35
CA GLN A 244 -20.44 44.16 11.81
C GLN A 244 -21.85 44.43 12.33
N VAL A 245 -22.60 45.33 11.68
CA VAL A 245 -23.96 45.70 12.09
C VAL A 245 -24.97 44.59 11.84
N THR A 246 -24.84 43.88 10.71
CA THR A 246 -25.79 42.82 10.33
C THR A 246 -25.44 41.45 10.88
N GLY A 247 -24.18 41.21 11.25
CA GLY A 247 -23.67 39.88 11.60
C GLY A 247 -23.56 38.93 10.40
N VAL A 248 -23.76 39.42 9.17
CA VAL A 248 -23.74 38.62 7.94
C VAL A 248 -22.44 38.88 7.19
N GLY A 249 -21.63 37.83 6.99
CA GLY A 249 -20.41 37.92 6.19
C GLY A 249 -20.70 38.01 4.69
N LEU A 250 -19.85 38.75 3.95
CA LEU A 250 -20.01 38.95 2.51
C LEU A 250 -19.25 37.93 1.64
N SER A 251 -18.60 36.92 2.21
CA SER A 251 -17.77 35.95 1.46
C SER A 251 -18.53 35.08 0.44
N GLY A 252 -19.87 35.03 0.51
CA GLY A 252 -20.71 34.30 -0.44
C GLY A 252 -21.42 35.19 -1.47
N SER A 253 -21.14 36.50 -1.48
CA SER A 253 -21.80 37.45 -2.37
C SER A 253 -20.80 38.47 -2.92
N ASP A 254 -20.76 38.59 -4.23
CA ASP A 254 -20.10 39.71 -4.87
C ASP A 254 -20.99 40.95 -4.70
N THR A 255 -20.34 42.08 -4.43
CA THR A 255 -20.97 43.37 -4.18
C THR A 255 -20.48 44.36 -5.22
N THR A 256 -21.40 45.03 -5.89
CA THR A 256 -21.08 46.13 -6.81
C THR A 256 -21.77 47.40 -6.35
N VAL A 257 -20.99 48.48 -6.20
CA VAL A 257 -21.51 49.83 -5.95
C VAL A 257 -21.39 50.63 -7.24
N SER A 258 -22.52 51.11 -7.75
CA SER A 258 -22.57 51.92 -8.97
C SER A 258 -23.10 53.31 -8.65
N PHE A 259 -22.53 54.34 -9.27
CA PHE A 259 -23.06 55.70 -9.25
C PHE A 259 -23.58 56.02 -10.65
N VAL A 260 -24.87 56.33 -10.76
CA VAL A 260 -25.51 56.52 -12.07
C VAL A 260 -25.63 58.01 -12.34
N HIS A 261 -24.93 58.52 -13.34
CA HIS A 261 -25.17 59.84 -13.89
C HIS A 261 -25.86 59.72 -15.26
N GLY A 262 -27.00 60.40 -15.41
CA GLY A 262 -27.84 60.32 -16.62
C GLY A 262 -27.51 61.33 -17.71
N GLY A 263 -26.35 61.99 -17.66
CA GLY A 263 -25.95 63.05 -18.59
C GLY A 263 -24.62 62.79 -19.30
N GLU A 264 -24.29 63.63 -20.30
CA GLU A 264 -22.99 63.64 -20.98
C GLU A 264 -21.91 64.19 -20.04
N GLY A 265 -20.91 63.39 -19.70
CA GLY A 265 -19.75 63.78 -18.90
C GLY A 265 -19.30 62.71 -17.90
N VAL A 266 -18.04 62.82 -17.44
CA VAL A 266 -17.51 61.99 -16.34
C VAL A 266 -17.80 62.70 -15.02
N VAL A 267 -18.49 62.03 -14.10
CA VAL A 267 -18.64 62.54 -12.73
C VAL A 267 -17.45 62.03 -11.90
N SER A 268 -16.63 62.94 -11.39
CA SER A 268 -15.58 62.59 -10.43
C SER A 268 -16.21 62.49 -9.04
N ILE A 269 -16.35 61.26 -8.53
CA ILE A 269 -16.77 61.02 -7.16
C ILE A 269 -15.51 61.08 -6.30
N ASP A 270 -15.29 62.25 -5.72
CA ASP A 270 -14.17 62.51 -4.83
C ASP A 270 -14.64 62.73 -3.38
N GLY A 271 -13.91 62.09 -2.45
CA GLY A 271 -14.04 62.29 -1.03
C GLY A 271 -14.83 61.22 -0.27
N PRO A 272 -14.51 61.00 1.02
CA PRO A 272 -15.07 59.90 1.82
C PRO A 272 -16.54 60.09 2.25
N SER A 273 -17.15 61.22 1.88
CA SER A 273 -18.43 61.69 2.45
C SER A 273 -19.68 60.89 2.07
N ALA A 274 -19.53 59.89 1.19
CA ALA A 274 -20.58 58.94 0.82
C ALA A 274 -20.56 57.68 1.70
N GLY A 275 -19.51 57.45 2.49
CA GLY A 275 -19.30 56.20 3.21
C GLY A 275 -20.49 55.78 4.08
N ALA A 276 -21.08 56.71 4.83
CA ALA A 276 -22.24 56.40 5.67
C ALA A 276 -23.48 56.02 4.84
N ALA A 277 -23.73 56.69 3.71
CA ALA A 277 -24.84 56.39 2.80
C ALA A 277 -24.68 55.01 2.12
N ILE A 278 -23.46 54.69 1.67
CA ILE A 278 -23.12 53.36 1.12
C ILE A 278 -23.39 52.29 2.18
N THR A 279 -22.95 52.54 3.42
CA THR A 279 -23.11 51.60 4.54
C THR A 279 -24.58 51.31 4.84
N VAL A 280 -25.42 52.35 4.97
CA VAL A 280 -26.87 52.16 5.20
C VAL A 280 -27.51 51.38 4.07
N THR A 281 -27.13 51.68 2.82
CA THR A 281 -27.68 50.98 1.64
C THR A 281 -27.27 49.51 1.62
N MET A 282 -26.01 49.19 1.95
CA MET A 282 -25.54 47.81 2.11
C MET A 282 -26.31 47.09 3.22
N ILE A 283 -26.50 47.71 4.38
CA ILE A 283 -27.26 47.13 5.50
C ILE A 283 -28.70 46.83 5.08
N ALA A 284 -29.36 47.78 4.41
CA ALA A 284 -30.74 47.59 3.91
C ALA A 284 -30.83 46.46 2.89
N ALA A 285 -29.84 46.34 2.00
CA ALA A 285 -29.77 45.26 1.02
C ALA A 285 -29.56 43.90 1.69
N ILE A 286 -28.59 43.78 2.59
CA ILE A 286 -28.30 42.55 3.34
C ILE A 286 -29.52 42.09 4.16
N GLN A 287 -30.24 43.04 4.79
CA GLN A 287 -31.42 42.73 5.59
C GLN A 287 -32.71 42.56 4.76
N GLY A 288 -32.67 42.83 3.45
CA GLY A 288 -33.85 42.82 2.59
C GLY A 288 -34.90 43.90 2.93
N LYS A 289 -34.52 44.95 3.68
CA LYS A 289 -35.43 45.99 4.16
C LYS A 289 -35.61 47.13 3.16
N ASN A 290 -36.68 47.89 3.31
CA ASN A 290 -36.94 49.04 2.45
C ASN A 290 -36.20 50.27 2.99
N MET A 291 -35.93 51.23 2.10
CA MET A 291 -35.33 52.50 2.47
C MET A 291 -36.32 53.63 2.23
N ASN A 292 -36.39 54.56 3.16
CA ASN A 292 -37.20 55.75 3.05
C ASN A 292 -36.55 56.74 2.08
N SER A 293 -37.12 56.88 0.88
CA SER A 293 -36.62 57.78 -0.16
C SER A 293 -36.67 59.26 0.20
N ASN A 294 -37.40 59.64 1.26
CA ASN A 294 -37.52 61.04 1.70
C ASN A 294 -36.45 61.43 2.73
N VAL A 295 -35.65 60.48 3.20
CA VAL A 295 -34.53 60.71 4.13
C VAL A 295 -33.24 60.53 3.35
N LEU A 296 -32.45 61.60 3.25
CA LEU A 296 -31.13 61.55 2.65
C LEU A 296 -30.05 61.76 3.71
N MET A 297 -28.80 61.38 3.43
CA MET A 297 -27.71 61.56 4.37
C MET A 297 -26.36 61.85 3.71
N THR A 298 -25.44 62.42 4.47
CA THR A 298 -24.02 62.52 4.15
C THR A 298 -23.18 62.22 5.39
N GLY A 299 -21.96 61.75 5.20
CA GLY A 299 -21.07 61.40 6.31
C GLY A 299 -19.97 60.46 5.86
N THR A 300 -18.76 60.65 6.38
CA THR A 300 -17.74 59.59 6.29
C THR A 300 -18.12 58.46 7.25
N ILE A 301 -17.62 57.26 7.00
CA ILE A 301 -17.84 56.11 7.89
C ILE A 301 -16.49 55.62 8.42
N ASN A 302 -16.40 55.53 9.74
CA ASN A 302 -15.26 54.91 10.42
C ASN A 302 -15.54 53.43 10.65
N ILE A 303 -14.49 52.62 10.80
CA ILE A 303 -14.59 51.15 10.99
C ILE A 303 -15.31 50.77 12.30
N ASP A 304 -15.42 51.68 13.26
CA ASP A 304 -16.18 51.49 14.49
C ASP A 304 -17.69 51.82 14.34
N GLY A 305 -18.12 52.21 13.13
CA GLY A 305 -19.49 52.59 12.81
C GLY A 305 -19.86 54.03 13.17
N THR A 306 -18.92 54.86 13.64
CA THR A 306 -19.15 56.29 13.86
C THR A 306 -19.18 57.06 12.54
N ILE A 307 -20.02 58.11 12.49
CA ILE A 307 -20.18 58.96 11.32
C ILE A 307 -19.29 60.19 11.47
N GLY A 308 -18.36 60.37 10.54
CA GLY A 308 -17.38 61.45 10.57
C GLY A 308 -17.76 62.66 9.71
N GLN A 309 -17.04 63.75 9.94
CA GLN A 309 -17.31 65.07 9.38
C GLN A 309 -17.18 65.12 7.85
N ILE A 310 -17.92 66.04 7.24
CA ILE A 310 -17.90 66.30 5.80
C ILE A 310 -17.71 67.78 5.50
N GLY A 311 -17.32 68.09 4.25
CA GLY A 311 -17.31 69.44 3.70
C GLY A 311 -18.57 69.75 2.89
N GLY A 312 -18.92 71.04 2.81
CA GLY A 312 -20.02 71.54 1.98
C GLY A 312 -21.41 71.15 2.47
N GLN A 313 -21.60 71.02 3.79
CA GLN A 313 -22.85 70.59 4.41
C GLN A 313 -24.07 71.44 3.99
N GLN A 314 -23.89 72.76 3.83
CA GLN A 314 -24.96 73.66 3.41
C GLN A 314 -25.43 73.34 1.98
N ALA A 315 -24.49 73.28 1.02
CA ALA A 315 -24.80 72.98 -0.37
C ALA A 315 -25.44 71.60 -0.54
N LYS A 316 -24.96 70.59 0.21
CA LYS A 316 -25.53 69.24 0.20
C LYS A 316 -26.96 69.20 0.75
N ALA A 317 -27.23 69.92 1.84
CA ALA A 317 -28.57 69.99 2.43
C ALA A 317 -29.55 70.72 1.48
N GLU A 318 -29.12 71.79 0.82
CA GLU A 318 -29.91 72.49 -0.20
C GLU A 318 -30.25 71.57 -1.39
N ALA A 319 -29.27 70.79 -1.87
CA ALA A 319 -29.50 69.80 -2.93
C ALA A 319 -30.45 68.68 -2.50
N ALA A 320 -30.34 68.20 -1.25
CA ALA A 320 -31.26 67.22 -0.68
C ALA A 320 -32.70 67.78 -0.64
N LYS A 321 -32.87 69.03 -0.20
CA LYS A 321 -34.16 69.70 -0.22
C LYS A 321 -34.72 69.87 -1.63
N ALA A 322 -33.89 70.30 -2.58
CA ALA A 322 -34.29 70.46 -3.98
C ALA A 322 -34.74 69.14 -4.62
N LYS A 323 -34.15 68.01 -4.20
CA LYS A 323 -34.56 66.66 -4.61
C LYS A 323 -35.87 66.19 -3.97
N GLY A 324 -36.38 66.91 -2.97
CA GLY A 324 -37.64 66.60 -2.29
C GLY A 324 -37.46 65.85 -0.97
N ALA A 325 -36.25 65.78 -0.41
CA ALA A 325 -36.07 65.19 0.92
C ALA A 325 -36.83 65.99 1.98
N THR A 326 -37.48 65.27 2.90
CA THR A 326 -38.10 65.87 4.09
C THR A 326 -37.12 65.94 5.25
N LYS A 327 -36.14 65.02 5.25
CA LYS A 327 -35.13 64.89 6.30
C LYS A 327 -33.74 64.69 5.72
N PHE A 328 -32.75 65.34 6.31
CA PHE A 328 -31.34 65.20 5.92
C PHE A 328 -30.46 64.91 7.13
N LEU A 329 -29.78 63.77 7.12
CA LEU A 329 -28.92 63.35 8.21
C LEU A 329 -27.49 63.85 7.98
N VAL A 330 -26.91 64.48 9.00
CA VAL A 330 -25.56 65.05 8.99
C VAL A 330 -24.75 64.55 10.19
N PRO A 331 -23.41 64.57 10.12
CA PRO A 331 -22.57 64.27 11.28
C PRO A 331 -22.83 65.22 12.45
N VAL A 332 -22.57 64.76 13.68
CA VAL A 332 -22.71 65.58 14.89
C VAL A 332 -21.84 66.84 14.80
N GLY A 333 -22.42 67.99 15.17
CA GLY A 333 -21.79 69.30 15.10
C GLY A 333 -21.83 69.94 13.71
N GLN A 334 -22.56 69.37 12.75
CA GLN A 334 -22.65 69.88 11.37
C GLN A 334 -24.09 70.24 10.95
N LEU A 335 -24.95 70.60 11.91
CA LEU A 335 -26.27 71.17 11.62
C LEU A 335 -26.19 72.37 10.68
N VAL A 336 -27.16 72.41 9.77
CA VAL A 336 -27.38 73.51 8.84
C VAL A 336 -28.85 73.85 8.80
N ASN A 337 -29.16 75.11 8.48
CA ASN A 337 -30.53 75.55 8.35
C ASN A 337 -30.91 75.67 6.87
N VAL A 338 -31.91 74.88 6.46
CA VAL A 338 -32.48 74.92 5.11
C VAL A 338 -34.00 74.94 5.25
N THR A 339 -34.63 76.01 4.78
CA THR A 339 -36.08 76.21 4.94
C THR A 339 -36.87 75.02 4.37
N GLY A 340 -37.69 74.41 5.23
CA GLY A 340 -38.54 73.27 4.86
C GLY A 340 -37.82 71.92 4.78
N LEU A 341 -36.60 71.80 5.31
CA LEU A 341 -35.87 70.54 5.48
C LEU A 341 -35.59 70.30 6.97
N GLU A 342 -35.95 69.13 7.50
CA GLU A 342 -35.54 68.72 8.84
C GLU A 342 -34.10 68.18 8.78
N VAL A 343 -33.14 68.91 9.37
CA VAL A 343 -31.75 68.45 9.44
C VAL A 343 -31.51 67.81 10.81
N VAL A 344 -31.02 66.58 10.82
CA VAL A 344 -30.86 65.77 12.04
C VAL A 344 -29.42 65.30 12.16
N GLU A 345 -28.84 65.45 13.34
CA GLU A 345 -27.50 64.94 13.62
C GLU A 345 -27.53 63.44 13.94
N VAL A 346 -26.56 62.71 13.39
CA VAL A 346 -26.34 61.29 13.66
C VAL A 346 -24.89 61.04 14.03
N ALA A 347 -24.67 60.32 15.14
CA ALA A 347 -23.35 60.00 15.66
C ALA A 347 -22.79 58.69 15.08
N ASN A 348 -23.68 57.74 14.77
CA ASN A 348 -23.28 56.42 14.30
C ASN A 348 -24.29 55.83 13.31
N ILE A 349 -23.85 54.77 12.63
CA ILE A 349 -24.60 54.13 11.57
C ILE A 349 -25.92 53.52 12.06
N ASN A 350 -26.01 53.02 13.29
CA ASN A 350 -27.24 52.42 13.82
C ASN A 350 -28.37 53.46 13.95
N GLN A 351 -28.03 54.69 14.34
CA GLN A 351 -28.99 55.80 14.36
C GLN A 351 -29.48 56.13 12.94
N ALA A 352 -28.58 56.19 11.97
CA ALA A 352 -28.94 56.45 10.57
C ALA A 352 -29.82 55.33 9.99
N VAL A 353 -29.48 54.06 10.25
CA VAL A 353 -30.27 52.90 9.86
C VAL A 353 -31.68 52.98 10.47
N GLY A 354 -31.81 53.32 11.74
CA GLY A 354 -33.12 53.46 12.40
C GLY A 354 -34.01 54.57 11.82
N LEU A 355 -33.44 55.54 11.10
CA LEU A 355 -34.18 56.63 10.46
C LEU A 355 -34.45 56.39 8.97
N ILE A 356 -33.61 55.60 8.30
CA ILE A 356 -33.68 55.38 6.84
C ILE A 356 -34.30 54.03 6.50
N VAL A 357 -34.00 52.97 7.26
CA VAL A 357 -34.32 51.59 6.90
C VAL A 357 -35.54 51.11 7.70
N SER A 358 -36.57 50.61 7.00
CA SER A 358 -37.82 50.12 7.58
C SER A 358 -38.19 48.70 7.19
#